data_AF-A0A7X8PQ66-F1
#
_entry.id   AF-A0A7X8PQ66-F1
#
_cell.length_a   1.000
_cell.length_b   1.000
_cell.length_c   1.000
_cell.angle_alpha   90.00
_cell.angle_beta   90.00
_cell.angle_gamma   90.00
#
_symmetry.space_group_name_H-M   'P 1'
#
loop_
_entity.id
_entity.type
_entity.pdbx_description
1 polymer ?
#
loop_
_entity_poly.entity_id
_entity_poly.type
_entity_poly.pdbx_seq_one_letter_code
_entity_poly.pdbx_strand_id
1 'polypeptide(L)'
;MFGKKKAAANRYIIAVKNYNETVENLKNETLTLPYEREIYLKMIESQSSRADSLKEIRKFARANGKSYSEVSHYWEGLIVDGYTLINVEYVEKIPALDHVCNNATIKFVCGA
;
A
#
# COMPACT_ATOMS: atom_id res chain seq x y z
N MET A 1 19.21 -19.40 -16.89
CA MET A 1 19.54 -18.00 -16.59
C MET A 1 18.29 -17.33 -16.03
N PHE A 2 18.19 -17.18 -14.71
CA PHE A 2 17.06 -16.48 -14.10
C PHE A 2 17.24 -14.99 -14.35
N GLY A 3 16.38 -14.43 -15.22
CA GLY A 3 16.40 -13.03 -15.57
C GLY A 3 16.37 -12.16 -14.31
N LYS A 4 17.32 -11.22 -14.22
CA LYS A 4 17.30 -10.15 -13.22
C LYS A 4 15.92 -9.49 -13.30
N LYS A 5 15.03 -9.77 -12.34
CA LYS A 5 13.83 -8.96 -12.13
C LYS A 5 14.34 -7.53 -11.97
N LYS A 6 14.07 -6.66 -12.95
CA LYS A 6 14.28 -5.22 -12.83
C LYS A 6 13.64 -4.84 -11.49
N ALA A 7 14.43 -4.30 -10.56
CA ALA A 7 13.89 -3.74 -9.33
C ALA A 7 12.72 -2.84 -9.76
N ALA A 8 11.57 -3.04 -9.15
CA ALA A 8 10.37 -2.29 -9.46
C ALA A 8 10.57 -0.87 -8.92
N ALA A 9 11.36 -0.06 -9.65
CA ALA A 9 11.57 1.33 -9.35
C ALA A 9 10.19 1.97 -9.17
N ASN A 10 10.00 2.70 -8.06
CA ASN A 10 8.76 3.39 -7.72
C ASN A 10 7.59 2.50 -7.26
N ARG A 11 7.81 1.23 -6.90
CA ARG A 11 6.77 0.42 -6.25
C ARG A 11 6.93 0.36 -4.75
N TYR A 12 5.80 0.49 -4.07
CA TYR A 12 5.73 0.56 -2.62
C TYR A 12 4.55 -0.25 -2.12
N ILE A 13 4.64 -0.67 -0.86
CA ILE A 13 3.55 -1.27 -0.12
C ILE A 13 3.03 -0.19 0.83
N ILE A 14 1.73 0.03 0.76
CA ILE A 14 1.00 0.88 1.70
C ILE A 14 -0.13 0.07 2.33
N ALA A 15 -0.60 0.51 3.49
CA ALA A 15 -1.72 -0.05 4.20
C ALA A 15 -2.87 0.95 4.20
N VAL A 16 -4.04 0.54 3.73
CA VAL A 16 -5.24 1.38 3.66
C VAL A 16 -6.31 0.82 4.58
N LYS A 17 -6.75 1.61 5.56
CA LYS A 17 -7.78 1.23 6.51
C LYS A 17 -9.14 1.19 5.84
N ASN A 18 -9.96 0.18 6.16
CA ASN A 18 -11.30 0.00 5.60
C ASN A 18 -11.34 0.25 4.07
N TYR A 19 -10.52 -0.48 3.32
CA TYR A 19 -10.17 -0.16 1.92
C TYR A 19 -11.36 0.30 1.05
N ASN A 20 -12.47 -0.46 1.03
CA ASN A 20 -13.63 -0.12 0.21
C ASN A 20 -14.24 1.23 0.59
N GLU A 21 -14.44 1.46 1.89
CA GLU A 21 -14.97 2.72 2.43
C GLU A 21 -14.03 3.89 2.12
N THR A 22 -12.72 3.70 2.29
CA THR A 22 -11.73 4.73 1.97
C THR A 22 -11.73 5.08 0.48
N VAL A 23 -11.83 4.09 -0.41
CA VAL A 23 -11.90 4.32 -1.86
C VAL A 23 -13.20 5.05 -2.24
N GLU A 24 -14.32 4.70 -1.63
CA GLU A 24 -15.59 5.39 -1.84
C GLU A 24 -15.52 6.84 -1.34
N ASN A 25 -15.00 7.07 -0.14
CA ASN A 25 -14.84 8.41 0.43
C ASN A 25 -13.88 9.30 -0.36
N LEU A 26 -12.83 8.70 -0.94
CA LEU A 26 -11.95 9.40 -1.87
C LEU A 26 -12.73 9.85 -3.11
N LYS A 27 -13.53 8.97 -3.72
CA LYS A 27 -14.33 9.30 -4.91
C LYS A 27 -15.45 10.30 -4.64
N ASN A 28 -16.04 10.26 -3.46
CA ASN A 28 -17.18 11.09 -3.06
C ASN A 28 -16.76 12.42 -2.39
N GLU A 29 -15.46 12.71 -2.32
CA GLU A 29 -14.93 13.95 -1.76
C GLU A 29 -15.16 14.16 -0.24
N THR A 30 -15.43 13.10 0.50
CA THR A 30 -15.78 13.18 1.93
C THR A 30 -14.58 13.00 2.87
N LEU A 31 -13.41 12.63 2.33
CA LEU A 31 -12.20 12.39 3.11
C LEU A 31 -11.30 13.64 3.15
N THR A 32 -11.02 14.16 4.35
CA THR A 32 -10.01 15.21 4.53
C THR A 32 -8.62 14.59 4.56
N LEU A 33 -7.78 14.96 3.60
CA LEU A 33 -6.41 14.46 3.48
C LEU A 33 -5.37 15.58 3.51
N PRO A 34 -4.13 15.30 3.94
CA PRO A 34 -3.05 16.29 3.99
C PRO A 34 -2.62 16.85 2.62
N TYR A 35 -2.93 16.14 1.53
CA TYR A 35 -2.50 16.47 0.18
C TYR A 35 -3.67 16.33 -0.80
N GLU A 36 -3.47 16.81 -2.03
CA GLU A 36 -4.44 16.66 -3.12
C GLU A 36 -4.89 15.20 -3.27
N ARG A 37 -6.20 15.01 -3.30
CA ARG A 37 -6.85 13.71 -3.40
C ARG A 37 -6.39 12.94 -4.64
N GLU A 38 -6.18 13.64 -5.75
CA GLU A 38 -5.78 13.07 -7.04
C GLU A 38 -4.48 12.26 -6.90
N ILE A 39 -3.60 12.65 -5.97
CA ILE A 39 -2.37 11.90 -5.65
C ILE A 39 -2.73 10.52 -5.08
N TYR A 40 -3.66 10.47 -4.13
CA TYR A 40 -4.10 9.23 -3.48
C TYR A 40 -4.89 8.34 -4.43
N LEU A 41 -5.78 8.92 -5.24
CA LEU A 41 -6.55 8.18 -6.23
C LEU A 41 -5.62 7.52 -7.25
N LYS A 42 -4.71 8.28 -7.88
CA LYS A 42 -3.74 7.73 -8.84
C LYS A 42 -2.88 6.63 -8.23
N MET A 43 -2.46 6.81 -6.97
CA MET A 43 -1.67 5.82 -6.25
C MET A 43 -2.48 4.53 -5.96
N ILE A 44 -3.72 4.63 -5.52
CA ILE A 44 -4.55 3.46 -5.24
C ILE A 44 -4.99 2.76 -6.55
N GLU A 45 -5.27 3.52 -7.61
CA GLU A 45 -5.61 2.98 -8.92
C GLU A 45 -4.45 2.25 -9.60
N SER A 46 -3.20 2.59 -9.26
CA SER A 46 -2.01 1.88 -9.74
C SER A 46 -1.77 0.53 -9.02
N GLN A 47 -2.70 0.10 -8.16
CA GLN A 47 -2.57 -1.12 -7.39
C GLN A 47 -2.35 -2.35 -8.29
N SER A 48 -1.28 -3.09 -8.02
CA SER A 48 -0.96 -4.33 -8.75
C SER A 48 -1.32 -5.61 -7.99
N SER A 49 -1.38 -5.54 -6.67
CA SER A 49 -1.78 -6.65 -5.79
C SER A 49 -2.25 -6.13 -4.44
N ARG A 50 -3.04 -6.93 -3.72
CA ARG A 50 -3.49 -6.63 -2.36
C ARG A 50 -3.56 -7.88 -1.48
N ALA A 51 -3.61 -7.67 -0.17
CA ALA A 51 -3.95 -8.66 0.83
C ALA A 51 -4.77 -8.00 1.95
N ASP A 52 -5.95 -8.55 2.20
CA ASP A 52 -6.89 -8.10 3.24
C ASP A 52 -7.10 -9.13 4.36
N SER A 53 -6.42 -10.29 4.28
CA SER A 53 -6.60 -11.37 5.24
C SER A 53 -5.28 -12.11 5.52
N LEU A 54 -5.17 -12.68 6.72
CA LEU A 54 -3.98 -13.42 7.17
C LEU A 54 -3.61 -14.57 6.23
N LYS A 55 -4.59 -15.16 5.54
CA LYS A 55 -4.39 -16.25 4.59
C LYS A 55 -3.60 -15.82 3.35
N GLU A 56 -3.68 -14.55 2.97
CA GLU A 56 -3.09 -14.02 1.74
C GLU A 56 -1.72 -13.37 1.95
N ILE A 57 -1.39 -12.99 3.19
CA ILE A 57 -0.14 -12.26 3.53
C ILE A 57 1.09 -12.97 2.99
N ARG A 58 1.20 -14.29 3.19
CA ARG A 58 2.36 -15.05 2.73
C ARG A 58 2.51 -15.03 1.20
N LYS A 59 1.39 -15.09 0.47
CA LYS A 59 1.38 -14.97 -1.00
C LYS A 59 1.77 -13.55 -1.43
N PHE A 60 1.24 -12.55 -0.74
CA PHE A 60 1.53 -11.15 -0.99
C PHE A 60 3.01 -10.80 -0.73
N ALA A 61 3.60 -11.26 0.37
CA ALA A 61 5.03 -11.08 0.65
C ALA A 61 5.91 -11.66 -0.46
N ARG A 62 5.63 -12.89 -0.91
CA ARG A 62 6.36 -13.55 -1.99
C ARG A 62 6.23 -12.81 -3.34
N ALA A 63 5.03 -12.30 -3.66
CA ALA A 63 4.80 -11.53 -4.88
C ALA A 63 5.65 -10.24 -4.91
N ASN A 64 5.88 -9.65 -3.73
CA ASN A 64 6.65 -8.43 -3.52
C ASN A 64 8.10 -8.68 -3.07
N GLY A 65 8.63 -9.89 -3.27
CA GLY A 65 10.03 -10.20 -2.95
C GLY A 65 10.42 -10.04 -1.47
N LYS A 66 9.46 -10.03 -0.55
CA LYS A 66 9.69 -9.91 0.89
C LYS A 66 9.78 -11.26 1.56
N SER A 67 10.68 -11.37 2.54
CA SER A 67 10.66 -12.51 3.45
C SER A 67 9.49 -12.37 4.42
N TYR A 68 8.61 -13.37 4.44
CA TYR A 68 7.46 -13.36 5.34
C TYR A 68 7.88 -13.29 6.82
N SER A 69 8.99 -13.93 7.21
CA SER A 69 9.48 -13.87 8.59
C SER A 69 9.85 -12.47 9.04
N GLU A 70 10.29 -11.60 8.12
CA GLU A 70 10.69 -10.22 8.43
C GLU A 70 9.49 -9.29 8.55
N VAL A 71 8.41 -9.57 7.82
CA VAL A 71 7.26 -8.66 7.71
C VAL A 71 6.01 -9.12 8.46
N SER A 72 5.93 -10.41 8.81
CA SER A 72 4.73 -11.07 9.34
C SER A 72 4.08 -10.31 10.50
N HIS A 73 4.80 -10.07 11.59
CA HIS A 73 4.23 -9.44 12.78
C HIS A 73 3.60 -8.07 12.49
N TYR A 74 4.28 -7.23 11.73
CA TYR A 74 3.76 -5.89 11.41
C TYR A 74 2.59 -5.97 10.44
N TRP A 75 2.69 -6.78 9.39
CA TRP A 75 1.66 -6.92 8.36
C TRP A 75 0.38 -7.58 8.88
N GLU A 76 0.52 -8.58 9.74
CA GLU A 76 -0.60 -9.24 10.42
C GLU A 76 -1.29 -8.28 11.38
N GLY A 77 -0.53 -7.50 12.16
CA GLY A 77 -1.09 -6.46 13.04
C GLY A 77 -1.92 -5.44 12.26
N LEU A 78 -1.41 -4.96 11.12
CA LEU A 78 -2.16 -4.06 10.25
C LEU A 78 -3.47 -4.68 9.74
N ILE A 79 -3.46 -5.94 9.32
CA ILE A 79 -4.67 -6.62 8.85
C ILE A 79 -5.68 -6.83 9.98
N VAL A 80 -5.23 -7.19 11.18
CA VAL A 80 -6.09 -7.29 12.37
C VAL A 80 -6.70 -5.93 12.73
N ASP A 81 -5.96 -4.83 12.54
CA ASP A 81 -6.43 -3.46 12.76
C ASP A 81 -7.37 -2.93 11.65
N GLY A 82 -7.74 -3.77 10.68
CA GLY A 82 -8.66 -3.43 9.59
C GLY A 82 -8.00 -2.76 8.39
N TYR A 83 -6.69 -2.90 8.22
CA TYR A 83 -5.99 -2.41 7.03
C TYR A 83 -5.90 -3.48 5.95
N THR A 84 -5.96 -3.03 4.70
CA THR A 84 -5.61 -3.81 3.53
C THR A 84 -4.23 -3.39 3.04
N LEU A 85 -3.32 -4.34 2.88
CA LEU A 85 -2.01 -4.10 2.28
C LEU A 85 -2.16 -4.07 0.77
N ILE A 86 -1.61 -3.05 0.12
CA ILE A 86 -1.67 -2.89 -1.32
C ILE A 86 -0.29 -2.53 -1.88
N ASN A 87 0.09 -3.15 -3.00
CA ASN A 87 1.27 -2.74 -3.77
C ASN A 87 0.83 -1.68 -4.77
N VAL A 88 1.45 -0.51 -4.71
CA VAL A 88 1.15 0.66 -5.53
C VAL A 88 2.41 1.18 -6.23
N GLU A 89 2.21 1.90 -7.33
CA GLU A 89 3.24 2.68 -8.00
C GLU A 89 3.12 4.16 -7.63
N TYR A 90 4.25 4.78 -7.29
CA TYR A 90 4.34 6.20 -6.95
C TYR A 90 5.59 6.83 -7.59
N VAL A 91 5.39 7.55 -8.69
CA VAL A 91 6.47 8.15 -9.50
C VAL A 91 6.81 9.58 -9.10
N GLU A 92 5.94 10.23 -8.33
CA GLU A 92 6.13 11.60 -7.91
C GLU A 92 7.26 11.69 -6.87
N LYS A 93 8.06 12.75 -6.94
CA LYS A 93 9.11 13.01 -5.94
C LYS A 93 8.64 13.93 -4.82
N ILE A 94 7.61 14.75 -5.10
CA ILE A 94 7.08 15.76 -4.19
C ILE A 94 5.55 15.73 -4.32
N PRO A 95 4.80 15.59 -3.21
CA PRO A 95 5.27 15.28 -1.86
C PRO A 95 5.95 13.91 -1.76
N ALA A 96 6.80 13.71 -0.76
CA ALA A 96 7.44 12.41 -0.53
C ALA A 96 6.38 11.39 -0.07
N LEU A 97 6.52 10.12 -0.50
CA LEU A 97 5.50 9.10 -0.28
C LEU A 97 5.20 8.83 1.20
N ASP A 98 6.24 8.86 2.04
CA ASP A 98 6.14 8.73 3.49
C ASP A 98 5.27 9.85 4.07
N HIS A 99 5.38 11.08 3.57
CA HIS A 99 4.51 12.18 4.01
C HIS A 99 3.06 11.98 3.56
N VAL A 100 2.86 11.54 2.32
CA VAL A 100 1.52 11.23 1.78
C VAL A 100 0.84 10.13 2.61
N CYS A 101 1.61 9.11 2.99
CA CYS A 101 1.12 7.93 3.69
C CYS A 101 1.48 7.94 5.18
N ASN A 102 1.30 9.08 5.86
CA ASN A 102 1.53 9.20 7.31
C ASN A 102 0.26 9.68 8.03
N ASN A 103 -0.81 8.90 7.95
CA ASN A 103 -2.04 9.18 8.68
C ASN A 103 -2.75 7.88 9.14
N ALA A 104 -3.86 8.03 9.86
CA ALA A 104 -4.61 6.90 10.42
C ALA A 104 -5.36 6.06 9.36
N THR A 105 -5.51 6.58 8.14
CA THR A 105 -6.24 5.93 7.05
C THR A 105 -5.28 5.24 6.10
N ILE A 106 -4.15 5.88 5.79
CA ILE A 106 -3.16 5.42 4.82
C ILE A 106 -1.78 5.49 5.45
N LYS A 107 -1.12 4.33 5.54
CA LYS A 107 0.20 4.17 6.13
C LYS A 107 1.22 3.66 5.12
N PHE A 108 2.39 4.26 5.11
CA PHE A 108 3.55 3.69 4.43
C PHE A 108 4.01 2.43 5.15
N VAL A 109 4.31 1.37 4.39
CA VAL A 109 4.80 0.09 4.95
C VAL A 109 6.26 -0.09 4.59
N CYS A 110 6.58 -0.22 3.30
CA CYS A 110 7.95 -0.34 2.81
C CYS A 110 8.01 -0.21 1.27
N GLY A 111 9.21 -0.11 0.70
CA GLY A 111 9.41 -0.34 -0.75
C GLY A 111 9.11 -1.79 -1.15
N ALA A 112 8.58 -2.01 -2.35
CA ALA A 112 8.23 -3.34 -2.88
C ALA A 112 9.39 -4.02 -3.63
#